data_AF-A0A3D2CD53-F1
#
_entry.id   AF-A0A3D2CD53-F1
#
_cell.length_a   1.000
_cell.length_b   1.000
_cell.length_c   1.000
_cell.angle_alpha   90.00
_cell.angle_beta   90.00
_cell.angle_gamma   90.00
#
_symmetry.space_group_name_H-M   'P 1'
#
loop_
_entity.id
_entity.type
_entity.pdbx_description
1 polymer ?
#
loop_
_entity_poly.entity_id
_entity_poly.type
_entity_poly.pdbx_seq_one_letter_code
_entity_poly.pdbx_strand_id
1 'polypeptide(L)'
;MGTPSVRAPSTTSATPDETHAPDWTGRIRVDRPGSARRAVAIDAEPKTRIPEASMNDLNQYDVVSLNDLQVECLVGIYAQERIDQQPLVINCDIYLDRRPGKFGDALATTIDYEVLAGEIRFILCEGQFRLLETAAEALCSAILGPPAPDRSRKAPAAVTLTLRKPQALAGVAVPAVTIHRTRDELTFTEEKNYFGRALILHENRDCGVYRLCIPPGGAIPPHMHGTLGEAELVMSDGLLLQG
;
A
#
# COMPACT_ATOMS: atom_id res chain seq x y z
N MET A 1 -11.39 63.67 -52.83
CA MET A 1 -10.54 63.78 -51.63
C MET A 1 -10.64 62.49 -50.84
N GLY A 2 -9.51 61.82 -50.62
CA GLY A 2 -9.20 60.89 -49.51
C GLY A 2 -10.11 59.68 -49.24
N THR A 3 -9.69 58.50 -49.69
CA THR A 3 -9.95 57.23 -49.01
C THR A 3 -9.10 57.12 -47.72
N PRO A 4 -9.56 56.36 -46.71
CA PRO A 4 -8.63 55.63 -45.87
C PRO A 4 -8.89 54.12 -45.91
N SER A 5 -7.76 53.43 -45.94
CA SER A 5 -7.54 51.99 -46.02
C SER A 5 -7.72 51.33 -44.65
N VAL A 6 -8.37 50.17 -44.59
CA VAL A 6 -8.18 49.19 -43.52
C VAL A 6 -7.88 47.84 -44.17
N ARG A 7 -6.70 47.33 -43.83
CA ARG A 7 -6.01 46.18 -44.41
C ARG A 7 -6.47 44.91 -43.68
N ALA A 8 -7.00 43.93 -44.40
CA ALA A 8 -7.24 42.59 -43.88
C ALA A 8 -5.92 41.80 -43.85
N PRO A 9 -5.62 41.01 -42.79
CA PRO A 9 -4.49 40.10 -42.82
C PRO A 9 -4.84 38.82 -43.60
N SER A 10 -3.91 38.46 -44.47
CA SER A 10 -3.85 37.29 -45.33
C SER A 10 -3.78 35.97 -44.55
N THR A 11 -4.49 34.98 -45.06
CA THR A 11 -4.35 33.55 -44.78
C THR A 11 -3.01 33.02 -45.30
N THR A 12 -2.25 32.36 -44.43
CA THR A 12 -1.19 31.41 -44.83
C THR A 12 -1.41 30.12 -44.05
N SER A 13 -1.64 29.05 -44.80
CA SER A 13 -1.69 27.66 -44.35
C SER A 13 -0.29 27.16 -43.95
N ALA A 14 -0.19 26.53 -42.78
CA ALA A 14 0.95 25.70 -42.40
C ALA A 14 0.44 24.43 -41.69
N THR A 15 0.96 23.29 -42.13
CA THR A 15 0.78 21.93 -41.61
C THR A 15 1.22 21.80 -40.14
N PRO A 16 0.67 20.83 -39.36
CA PRO A 16 1.12 20.61 -38.00
C PRO A 16 2.41 19.78 -38.00
N ASP A 17 3.47 20.33 -37.38
CA ASP A 17 4.75 19.67 -37.11
C ASP A 17 4.81 19.28 -35.63
N GLU A 18 5.41 18.13 -35.36
CA GLU A 18 5.46 17.45 -34.07
C GLU A 18 6.41 18.14 -33.06
N THR A 19 6.28 17.72 -31.79
CA THR A 19 7.32 17.75 -30.74
C THR A 19 7.57 19.04 -29.95
N HIS A 20 6.98 19.12 -28.74
CA HIS A 20 7.67 19.53 -27.51
C HIS A 20 6.88 19.00 -26.29
N ALA A 21 7.34 17.88 -25.71
CA ALA A 21 6.95 17.47 -24.37
C ALA A 21 7.81 18.26 -23.35
N PRO A 22 7.25 18.74 -22.24
CA PRO A 22 8.02 19.51 -21.27
C PRO A 22 9.11 18.65 -20.61
N ASP A 23 10.29 19.22 -20.50
CA ASP A 23 11.46 18.66 -19.83
C ASP A 23 11.25 18.64 -18.31
N TRP A 24 11.09 17.44 -17.74
CA TRP A 24 10.90 17.22 -16.31
C TRP A 24 12.21 17.04 -15.53
N THR A 25 13.38 17.34 -16.11
CA THR A 25 14.67 17.13 -15.42
C THR A 25 15.14 18.32 -14.59
N GLY A 26 14.26 18.82 -13.72
CA GLY A 26 14.62 19.77 -12.67
C GLY A 26 15.15 19.07 -11.41
N ARG A 27 16.46 18.88 -11.29
CA ARG A 27 17.08 18.44 -10.01
C ARG A 27 17.04 19.57 -9.00
N ILE A 28 16.25 19.42 -7.94
CA ILE A 28 16.28 20.30 -6.76
C ILE A 28 16.63 19.45 -5.54
N ARG A 29 17.64 19.89 -4.79
CA ARG A 29 18.04 19.35 -3.48
C ARG A 29 17.31 20.13 -2.39
N VAL A 30 16.66 19.47 -1.44
CA VAL A 30 16.21 20.11 -0.19
C VAL A 30 16.38 19.17 1.00
N ASP A 31 16.88 19.74 2.10
CA ASP A 31 17.09 19.15 3.43
C ASP A 31 15.77 18.83 4.16
N ARG A 32 15.74 17.73 4.93
CA ARG A 32 14.65 17.39 5.85
C ARG A 32 14.85 18.15 7.19
N PRO A 33 13.97 19.07 7.62
CA PRO A 33 14.05 19.60 8.97
C PRO A 33 13.33 18.67 9.96
N GLY A 34 14.12 18.02 10.83
CA GLY A 34 13.76 17.62 12.20
C GLY A 34 12.49 16.76 12.42
N SER A 35 12.47 15.51 11.94
CA SER A 35 11.51 14.51 12.43
C SER A 35 12.17 13.55 13.43
N ALA A 36 11.44 13.20 14.49
CA ALA A 36 11.92 12.26 15.51
C ALA A 36 11.29 10.89 15.26
N ARG A 37 12.13 9.88 14.99
CA ARG A 37 11.73 8.48 14.82
C ARG A 37 11.83 7.73 16.15
N ARG A 38 10.82 6.93 16.47
CA ARG A 38 10.80 6.07 17.66
C ARG A 38 10.26 4.68 17.32
N ALA A 39 10.91 3.63 17.81
CA ALA A 39 10.40 2.27 17.69
C ALA A 39 9.07 2.12 18.49
N VAL A 40 8.11 1.43 17.89
CA VAL A 40 6.84 1.10 18.53
C VAL A 40 6.99 -0.26 19.21
N ALA A 41 6.76 -0.30 20.52
CA ALA A 41 6.70 -1.55 21.26
C ALA A 41 5.42 -2.30 20.86
N ILE A 42 5.59 -3.51 20.33
CA ILE A 42 4.51 -4.47 20.16
C ILE A 42 4.55 -5.41 21.37
N ASP A 43 3.41 -5.61 22.04
CA ASP A 43 3.29 -6.64 23.06
C ASP A 43 3.43 -8.01 22.35
N ALA A 44 4.61 -8.62 22.46
CA ALA A 44 4.95 -9.89 21.84
C ALA A 44 5.70 -10.80 22.82
N GLU A 45 5.19 -12.00 23.04
CA GLU A 45 5.97 -13.12 23.59
C GLU A 45 6.55 -13.90 22.40
N PRO A 46 7.86 -14.22 22.39
CA PRO A 46 8.51 -14.82 21.24
C PRO A 46 8.08 -16.28 21.07
N LYS A 47 7.64 -16.67 19.86
CA LYS A 47 7.39 -18.08 19.51
C LYS A 47 7.98 -18.39 18.15
N THR A 48 9.23 -18.86 18.16
CA THR A 48 9.91 -19.39 16.98
C THR A 48 9.43 -20.81 16.66
N ARG A 49 8.93 -21.04 15.43
CA ARG A 49 9.27 -22.17 14.53
C ARG A 49 8.35 -22.19 13.30
N ILE A 50 8.97 -22.29 12.12
CA ILE A 50 8.32 -22.65 10.85
C ILE A 50 8.15 -24.18 10.83
N PRO A 51 6.95 -24.68 10.47
CA PRO A 51 6.85 -25.69 9.40
C PRO A 51 5.67 -25.43 8.45
N GLU A 52 5.73 -26.07 7.28
CA GLU A 52 4.64 -26.16 6.29
C GLU A 52 3.29 -26.38 6.98
N ALA A 53 2.27 -25.59 6.58
CA ALA A 53 0.92 -25.61 7.12
C ALA A 53 0.40 -27.06 7.25
N SER A 54 0.56 -27.61 8.45
CA SER A 54 0.12 -28.93 8.87
C SER A 54 -0.94 -28.73 9.95
N MET A 55 -1.80 -29.72 10.19
CA MET A 55 -2.89 -29.75 11.18
C MET A 55 -2.57 -29.25 12.61
N ASN A 56 -1.30 -28.94 12.91
CA ASN A 56 -0.80 -28.40 14.17
C ASN A 56 -1.15 -26.91 14.41
N ASP A 57 -1.28 -26.08 13.35
CA ASP A 57 -1.55 -24.64 13.51
C ASP A 57 -2.99 -24.34 13.94
N LEU A 58 -3.97 -25.13 13.50
CA LEU A 58 -5.38 -25.01 13.91
C LEU A 58 -5.61 -25.31 15.40
N ASN A 59 -4.65 -25.97 16.05
CA ASN A 59 -4.74 -26.21 17.50
C ASN A 59 -4.28 -24.99 18.31
N GLN A 60 -3.57 -24.05 17.67
CA GLN A 60 -2.98 -22.86 18.30
C GLN A 60 -3.65 -21.55 17.86
N TYR A 61 -4.22 -21.50 16.66
CA TYR A 61 -4.83 -20.31 16.09
C TYR A 61 -6.24 -20.57 15.55
N ASP A 62 -7.06 -19.53 15.59
CA ASP A 62 -8.26 -19.42 14.77
C ASP A 62 -7.90 -18.62 13.49
N VAL A 63 -8.45 -18.98 12.33
CA VAL A 63 -8.04 -18.42 11.03
C VAL A 63 -9.19 -17.71 10.34
N VAL A 64 -8.93 -16.49 9.87
CA VAL A 64 -9.79 -15.78 8.91
C VAL A 64 -9.08 -15.80 7.57
N SER A 65 -9.77 -16.24 6.52
CA SER A 65 -9.18 -16.37 5.18
C SER A 65 -9.88 -15.48 4.16
N LEU A 66 -9.09 -14.76 3.37
CA LEU A 66 -9.50 -14.12 2.13
C LEU A 66 -8.96 -14.93 0.96
N ASN A 67 -9.83 -15.53 0.17
CA ASN A 67 -9.44 -16.39 -0.95
C ASN A 67 -9.82 -15.74 -2.28
N ASP A 68 -8.92 -15.85 -3.25
CA ASP A 68 -9.08 -15.43 -4.64
C ASP A 68 -9.48 -13.95 -4.80
N LEU A 69 -8.96 -13.08 -3.90
CA LEU A 69 -9.11 -11.64 -4.04
C LEU A 69 -8.35 -11.18 -5.29
N GLN A 70 -9.04 -10.56 -6.25
CA GLN A 70 -8.44 -10.08 -7.49
C GLN A 70 -8.22 -8.58 -7.42
N VAL A 71 -7.01 -8.12 -7.78
CA VAL A 71 -6.65 -6.71 -7.81
C VAL A 71 -5.89 -6.41 -9.09
N GLU A 72 -6.38 -5.43 -9.86
CA GLU A 72 -5.68 -4.86 -11.01
C GLU A 72 -4.61 -3.88 -10.52
N CYS A 73 -3.34 -4.12 -10.85
CA CYS A 73 -2.25 -3.24 -10.48
C CYS A 73 -1.06 -3.29 -11.46
N LEU A 74 -0.16 -2.32 -11.34
CA LEU A 74 1.11 -2.31 -12.05
C LEU A 74 2.13 -3.13 -11.24
N VAL A 75 2.56 -4.26 -11.78
CA VAL A 75 3.49 -5.16 -11.08
C VAL A 75 4.46 -5.85 -12.03
N GLY A 76 5.76 -5.68 -11.77
CA GLY A 76 6.81 -6.32 -12.55
C GLY A 76 7.97 -5.41 -12.93
N ILE A 77 8.95 -6.00 -13.60
CA ILE A 77 10.22 -5.36 -13.98
C ILE A 77 10.27 -4.97 -15.45
N TYR A 78 9.45 -5.59 -16.31
CA TYR A 78 9.45 -5.30 -17.74
C TYR A 78 8.72 -4.00 -18.02
N ALA A 79 9.20 -3.23 -19.01
CA ALA A 79 8.66 -1.90 -19.32
C ALA A 79 7.13 -1.91 -19.55
N GLN A 80 6.61 -2.94 -20.23
CA GLN A 80 5.17 -3.08 -20.46
C GLN A 80 4.38 -3.24 -19.16
N GLU A 81 4.91 -3.98 -18.18
CA GLU A 81 4.29 -4.19 -16.86
C GLU A 81 4.26 -2.93 -16.01
N ARG A 82 4.96 -1.87 -16.43
CA ARG A 82 4.98 -0.56 -15.79
C ARG A 82 3.93 0.39 -16.36
N ILE A 83 3.20 -0.02 -17.39
CA ILE A 83 2.21 0.81 -18.09
C ILE A 83 0.84 0.10 -18.09
N ASP A 84 0.85 -1.21 -18.33
CA ASP A 84 -0.37 -2.02 -18.37
C ASP A 84 -0.69 -2.62 -17.01
N GLN A 85 -1.89 -2.33 -16.49
CA GLN A 85 -2.42 -3.00 -15.31
C GLN A 85 -2.73 -4.46 -15.62
N GLN A 86 -2.49 -5.31 -14.63
CA GLN A 86 -2.79 -6.74 -14.73
C GLN A 86 -3.32 -7.26 -13.39
N PRO A 87 -4.14 -8.32 -13.41
CA PRO A 87 -4.69 -8.91 -12.21
C PRO A 87 -3.60 -9.66 -11.44
N LEU A 88 -3.52 -9.39 -10.14
CA LEU A 88 -2.99 -10.33 -9.16
C LEU A 88 -4.14 -11.06 -8.47
N VAL A 89 -3.92 -12.32 -8.14
CA VAL A 89 -4.82 -13.12 -7.31
C VAL A 89 -4.18 -13.37 -5.96
N ILE A 90 -4.85 -12.95 -4.90
CA ILE A 90 -4.35 -12.95 -3.54
C ILE A 90 -5.14 -13.95 -2.69
N ASN A 91 -4.41 -14.81 -1.98
CA ASN A 91 -4.94 -15.59 -0.87
C ASN A 91 -4.24 -15.16 0.41
N CYS A 92 -5.00 -14.89 1.46
CA CYS A 92 -4.49 -14.36 2.72
C CYS A 92 -5.16 -15.09 3.88
N ASP A 93 -4.38 -15.82 4.66
CA ASP A 93 -4.80 -16.45 5.91
C ASP A 93 -4.26 -15.65 7.09
N ILE A 94 -5.16 -15.14 7.91
CA ILE A 94 -4.85 -14.31 9.07
C ILE A 94 -5.07 -15.13 10.32
N TYR A 95 -4.01 -15.32 11.09
CA TYR A 95 -4.01 -16.17 12.29
C TYR A 95 -4.24 -15.31 13.52
N LEU A 96 -5.27 -15.65 14.29
CA LEU A 96 -5.62 -15.03 15.56
C LEU A 96 -5.35 -16.00 16.71
N ASP A 97 -4.94 -15.48 17.87
CA ASP A 97 -4.79 -16.31 19.08
C ASP A 97 -6.09 -17.07 19.36
N ARG A 98 -6.00 -18.39 19.46
CA ARG A 98 -7.17 -19.25 19.62
C ARG A 98 -7.97 -18.92 20.88
N ARG A 99 -9.27 -18.67 20.74
CA ARG A 99 -10.18 -18.35 21.85
C ARG A 99 -11.51 -19.09 21.69
N PRO A 100 -11.55 -20.39 22.06
CA PRO A 100 -12.75 -21.19 21.89
C PRO A 100 -13.95 -20.57 22.61
N GLY A 101 -15.08 -20.46 21.90
CA GLY A 101 -16.31 -19.87 22.43
C GLY A 101 -16.32 -18.34 22.57
N LYS A 102 -15.29 -17.65 22.05
CA LYS A 102 -15.23 -16.16 22.00
C LYS A 102 -14.81 -15.63 20.63
N PHE A 103 -14.74 -16.49 19.62
CA PHE A 103 -14.34 -16.12 18.28
C PHE A 103 -15.54 -15.46 17.57
N GLY A 104 -15.42 -14.17 17.27
CA GLY A 104 -16.46 -13.42 16.54
C GLY A 104 -17.57 -12.80 17.40
N ASP A 105 -17.43 -12.78 18.73
CA ASP A 105 -18.42 -12.17 19.64
C ASP A 105 -18.61 -10.66 19.41
N ALA A 106 -17.60 -9.99 18.84
CA ALA A 106 -17.66 -8.60 18.41
C ALA A 106 -16.67 -8.35 17.27
N LEU A 107 -16.94 -7.33 16.43
CA LEU A 107 -16.02 -6.90 15.37
C LEU A 107 -14.61 -6.57 15.91
N ALA A 108 -14.54 -6.02 17.12
CA ALA A 108 -13.28 -5.73 17.82
C ALA A 108 -12.45 -6.99 18.20
N THR A 109 -13.08 -8.16 18.24
CA THR A 109 -12.43 -9.44 18.58
C THR A 109 -12.04 -10.27 17.35
N THR A 110 -12.35 -9.79 16.15
CA THR A 110 -12.06 -10.46 14.88
C THR A 110 -11.39 -9.49 13.90
N ILE A 111 -11.26 -9.92 12.65
CA ILE A 111 -10.78 -9.12 11.53
C ILE A 111 -11.96 -8.73 10.65
N ASP A 112 -12.08 -7.43 10.38
CA ASP A 112 -12.94 -6.90 9.34
C ASP A 112 -12.29 -7.16 7.98
N TYR A 113 -12.80 -8.18 7.28
CA TYR A 113 -12.26 -8.62 6.00
C TYR A 113 -12.58 -7.64 4.85
N GLU A 114 -13.61 -6.79 4.98
CA GLU A 114 -13.95 -5.77 3.98
C GLU A 114 -12.93 -4.64 4.03
N VAL A 115 -12.63 -4.16 5.24
CA VAL A 115 -11.55 -3.18 5.47
C VAL A 115 -10.21 -3.73 5.00
N LEU A 116 -9.90 -4.97 5.38
CA LEU A 116 -8.64 -5.60 4.99
C LEU A 116 -8.50 -5.74 3.47
N ALA A 117 -9.55 -6.18 2.78
CA ALA A 117 -9.52 -6.27 1.31
C ALA A 117 -9.30 -4.89 0.67
N GLY A 118 -9.90 -3.84 1.23
CA GLY A 118 -9.67 -2.45 0.82
C GLY A 118 -8.21 -2.00 1.02
N GLU A 119 -7.62 -2.27 2.19
CA GLU A 119 -6.21 -1.97 2.47
C GLU A 119 -5.27 -2.70 1.50
N ILE A 120 -5.49 -4.00 1.26
CA ILE A 120 -4.69 -4.81 0.32
C ILE A 120 -4.78 -4.23 -1.09
N ARG A 121 -6.00 -3.93 -1.55
CA ARG A 121 -6.23 -3.36 -2.89
C ARG A 121 -5.49 -2.04 -3.05
N PHE A 122 -5.63 -1.14 -2.08
CA PHE A 122 -4.98 0.17 -2.11
C PHE A 122 -3.45 0.05 -2.20
N ILE A 123 -2.83 -0.75 -1.33
CA ILE A 123 -1.38 -0.95 -1.31
C ILE A 123 -0.89 -1.50 -2.66
N LEU A 124 -1.61 -2.46 -3.25
CA LEU A 124 -1.21 -3.04 -4.54
C LEU A 124 -1.37 -2.08 -5.71
N CYS A 125 -2.49 -1.34 -5.79
CA CYS A 125 -2.72 -0.39 -6.88
C CYS A 125 -1.68 0.74 -6.86
N GLU A 126 -1.40 1.29 -5.67
CA GLU A 126 -0.57 2.48 -5.53
C GLU A 126 0.92 2.18 -5.36
N GLY A 127 1.26 1.04 -4.77
CA GLY A 127 2.65 0.65 -4.51
C GLY A 127 3.45 0.32 -5.79
N GLN A 128 2.77 0.06 -6.91
CA GLN A 128 3.35 -0.22 -8.23
C GLN A 128 4.60 -1.12 -8.17
N PHE A 129 4.50 -2.25 -7.46
CA PHE A 129 5.66 -3.04 -7.08
C PHE A 129 6.46 -3.59 -8.27
N ARG A 130 7.78 -3.70 -8.14
CA ARG A 130 8.60 -4.38 -9.16
C ARG A 130 8.59 -5.89 -9.03
N LEU A 131 8.47 -6.38 -7.79
CA LEU A 131 8.60 -7.79 -7.44
C LEU A 131 7.40 -8.21 -6.57
N LEU A 132 6.96 -9.47 -6.72
CA LEU A 132 5.88 -10.04 -5.90
C LEU A 132 6.32 -10.19 -4.45
N GLU A 133 7.60 -10.47 -4.22
CA GLU A 133 8.23 -10.60 -2.92
C GLU A 133 8.12 -9.30 -2.13
N THR A 134 8.46 -8.17 -2.77
CA THR A 134 8.33 -6.85 -2.13
C THR A 134 6.88 -6.50 -1.83
N ALA A 135 5.96 -6.81 -2.75
CA ALA A 135 4.53 -6.61 -2.52
C ALA A 135 4.03 -7.46 -1.35
N ALA A 136 4.45 -8.72 -1.27
CA ALA A 136 4.05 -9.63 -0.22
C ALA A 136 4.54 -9.17 1.15
N GLU A 137 5.81 -8.73 1.27
CA GLU A 137 6.36 -8.18 2.51
C GLU A 137 5.61 -6.92 2.97
N ALA A 138 5.37 -5.99 2.04
CA ALA A 138 4.66 -4.74 2.35
C ALA A 138 3.23 -5.02 2.86
N LEU A 139 2.52 -5.96 2.22
CA LEU A 139 1.20 -6.39 2.64
C LEU A 139 1.23 -7.10 4.00
N CYS A 140 2.13 -8.06 4.21
CA CYS A 140 2.25 -8.74 5.50
C CYS A 140 2.53 -7.75 6.63
N SER A 141 3.42 -6.78 6.39
CA SER A 141 3.74 -5.75 7.37
C SER A 141 2.53 -4.84 7.67
N ALA A 142 1.77 -4.44 6.65
CA ALA A 142 0.56 -3.64 6.85
C ALA A 142 -0.53 -4.38 7.65
N ILE A 143 -0.70 -5.68 7.37
CA ILE A 143 -1.68 -6.56 8.02
C ILE A 143 -1.32 -6.83 9.48
N LEU A 144 -0.05 -7.11 9.76
CA LEU A 144 0.45 -7.37 11.11
C LEU A 144 0.66 -6.08 11.92
N GLY A 145 0.70 -4.94 11.25
CA GLY A 145 0.90 -3.63 11.85
C GLY A 145 -0.12 -3.29 12.94
N PRO A 146 0.31 -2.60 14.01
CA PRO A 146 -0.57 -2.14 15.09
C PRO A 146 -1.88 -1.53 14.58
N PRO A 147 -3.04 -1.86 15.18
CA PRO A 147 -4.31 -1.29 14.76
C PRO A 147 -4.30 0.23 14.89
N ALA A 148 -5.04 0.92 14.02
CA ALA A 148 -5.22 2.36 14.13
C ALA A 148 -5.91 2.71 15.47
N PRO A 149 -5.58 3.84 16.13
CA PRO A 149 -6.09 4.17 17.46
C PRO A 149 -7.62 4.27 17.54
N ASP A 150 -8.27 4.63 16.43
CA ASP A 150 -9.70 4.82 16.26
C ASP A 150 -10.43 3.56 15.76
N ARG A 151 -9.69 2.53 15.35
CA ARG A 151 -10.25 1.26 14.87
C ARG A 151 -9.89 0.14 15.84
N SER A 152 -10.90 -0.33 16.55
CA SER A 152 -10.77 -1.54 17.36
C SER A 152 -10.80 -2.77 16.44
N ARG A 153 -9.62 -3.34 16.15
CA ARG A 153 -9.50 -4.70 15.61
C ARG A 153 -8.53 -5.51 16.46
N LYS A 154 -8.70 -6.83 16.49
CA LYS A 154 -7.73 -7.72 17.11
C LYS A 154 -6.45 -7.73 16.27
N ALA A 155 -5.30 -7.54 16.92
CA ALA A 155 -4.01 -7.66 16.25
C ALA A 155 -3.81 -9.11 15.78
N PRO A 156 -3.45 -9.36 14.51
CA PRO A 156 -3.14 -10.71 14.02
C PRO A 156 -1.83 -11.25 14.58
N ALA A 157 -1.80 -12.51 14.99
CA ALA A 157 -0.60 -13.17 15.50
C ALA A 157 0.38 -13.52 14.38
N ALA A 158 -0.15 -13.95 13.23
CA ALA A 158 0.62 -14.24 12.04
C ALA A 158 -0.25 -14.05 10.79
N VAL A 159 0.39 -14.06 9.62
CA VAL A 159 -0.28 -14.05 8.32
C VAL A 159 0.46 -14.97 7.36
N THR A 160 -0.28 -15.74 6.58
CA THR A 160 0.23 -16.43 5.38
C THR A 160 -0.39 -15.77 4.17
N LEU A 161 0.45 -15.23 3.29
CA LEU A 161 0.01 -14.51 2.11
C LEU A 161 0.57 -15.18 0.85
N THR A 162 -0.30 -15.44 -0.11
CA THR A 162 0.06 -15.92 -1.45
C THR A 162 -0.36 -14.91 -2.50
N LEU A 163 0.58 -14.46 -3.32
CA LEU A 163 0.35 -13.61 -4.49
C LEU A 163 0.60 -14.43 -5.76
N ARG A 164 -0.39 -14.53 -6.63
CA ARG A 164 -0.30 -15.21 -7.93
C ARG A 164 -0.45 -14.19 -9.05
N LYS A 165 0.36 -14.35 -10.10
CA LYS A 165 0.35 -13.47 -11.28
C LYS A 165 -0.12 -14.26 -12.51
N PRO A 166 -1.45 -14.44 -12.71
CA PRO A 166 -2.02 -15.33 -13.72
C PRO A 166 -1.65 -15.01 -15.16
N GLN A 167 -1.41 -13.74 -15.49
CA GLN A 167 -1.09 -13.31 -16.85
C GLN A 167 0.42 -13.38 -17.18
N ALA A 168 1.26 -13.80 -16.24
CA ALA A 168 2.68 -13.96 -16.49
C ALA A 168 2.97 -15.18 -17.38
N LEU A 169 4.20 -15.24 -17.89
CA LEU A 169 4.75 -16.38 -18.65
C LEU A 169 3.88 -16.81 -19.84
N ALA A 170 3.12 -15.88 -20.44
CA ALA A 170 2.23 -16.15 -21.57
C ALA A 170 1.28 -17.35 -21.33
N GLY A 171 0.84 -17.55 -20.08
CA GLY A 171 -0.06 -18.65 -19.72
C GLY A 171 0.58 -20.04 -19.63
N VAL A 172 1.90 -20.16 -19.84
CA VAL A 172 2.62 -21.44 -19.70
C VAL A 172 2.58 -21.93 -18.25
N ALA A 173 2.68 -21.02 -17.29
CA ALA A 173 2.56 -21.29 -15.86
C ALA A 173 2.12 -20.03 -15.12
N VAL A 174 1.51 -20.20 -13.95
CA VAL A 174 1.15 -19.09 -13.06
C VAL A 174 2.21 -18.99 -11.95
N PRO A 175 3.14 -18.02 -12.02
CA PRO A 175 4.07 -17.80 -10.93
C PRO A 175 3.33 -17.30 -9.68
N ALA A 176 3.85 -17.74 -8.54
CA ALA A 176 3.29 -17.44 -7.22
C ALA A 176 4.41 -17.24 -6.20
N VAL A 177 4.19 -16.32 -5.26
CA VAL A 177 5.00 -16.17 -4.05
C VAL A 177 4.10 -16.41 -2.85
N THR A 178 4.53 -17.28 -1.94
CA THR A 178 3.86 -17.51 -0.65
C THR A 178 4.84 -17.22 0.47
N ILE A 179 4.46 -16.34 1.40
CA ILE A 179 5.24 -16.05 2.60
C ILE A 179 4.37 -16.18 3.86
N HIS A 180 5.02 -16.54 4.96
CA HIS A 180 4.44 -16.55 6.29
C HIS A 180 5.24 -15.60 7.18
N ARG A 181 4.55 -14.69 7.88
CA ARG A 181 5.18 -13.76 8.82
C ARG A 181 4.43 -13.82 10.13
N THR A 182 5.18 -13.78 11.23
CA THR A 182 4.60 -13.64 12.57
C THR A 182 4.78 -12.20 13.05
N ARG A 183 3.93 -11.76 13.98
CA ARG A 183 3.98 -10.37 14.48
C ARG A 183 5.33 -10.06 15.15
N ASP A 184 5.92 -11.03 15.84
CA ASP A 184 7.18 -10.88 16.58
C ASP A 184 8.42 -10.75 15.68
N GLU A 185 8.31 -11.08 14.39
CA GLU A 185 9.38 -10.85 13.41
C GLU A 185 9.48 -9.39 12.96
N LEU A 186 8.44 -8.58 13.20
CA LEU A 186 8.33 -7.23 12.66
C LEU A 186 8.63 -6.15 13.69
N THR A 187 9.33 -5.12 13.26
CA THR A 187 9.56 -3.90 14.05
C THR A 187 8.99 -2.71 13.30
N PHE A 188 8.14 -1.94 13.97
CA PHE A 188 7.53 -0.74 13.40
C PHE A 188 8.16 0.52 13.97
N THR A 189 8.30 1.53 13.13
CA THR A 189 8.80 2.85 13.54
C THR A 189 7.67 3.86 13.41
N GLU A 190 7.47 4.69 14.44
CA GLU A 190 6.59 5.85 14.39
C GLU A 190 7.43 7.12 14.19
N GLU A 191 7.02 7.95 13.25
CA GLU A 191 7.56 9.28 13.02
C GLU A 191 6.49 10.32 13.41
N LYS A 192 6.88 11.31 14.21
CA LYS A 192 6.00 12.42 14.58
C LYS A 192 6.26 13.62 13.70
N ASN A 193 5.21 14.05 13.00
CA ASN A 193 5.23 15.20 12.10
C ASN A 193 4.22 16.25 12.58
N TYR A 194 4.28 17.45 12.02
CA TYR A 194 3.41 18.57 12.43
C TYR A 194 1.92 18.34 12.13
N PHE A 195 1.60 17.42 11.22
CA PHE A 195 0.22 17.04 10.88
C PHE A 195 -0.27 15.78 11.61
N GLY A 196 0.58 15.09 12.38
CA GLY A 196 0.17 13.88 13.09
C GLY A 196 1.30 12.88 13.28
N ARG A 197 0.95 11.59 13.25
CA ARG A 197 1.89 10.47 13.43
C ARG A 197 1.87 9.59 12.20
N ALA A 198 3.04 9.19 11.72
CA ALA A 198 3.19 8.24 10.63
C ALA A 198 3.81 6.95 11.17
N LEU A 199 3.05 5.86 11.12
CA LEU A 199 3.59 4.52 11.37
C LEU A 199 4.16 3.99 10.07
N ILE A 200 5.48 3.79 10.04
CA ILE A 200 6.18 3.21 8.90
C ILE A 200 5.95 1.69 8.95
N LEU A 201 5.11 1.19 8.03
CA LEU A 201 4.79 -0.23 7.90
C LEU A 201 5.82 -0.91 7.00
N HIS A 202 6.18 -0.28 5.89
CA HIS A 202 7.19 -0.77 4.97
C HIS A 202 7.91 0.43 4.34
N GLU A 203 9.22 0.38 4.23
CA GLU A 203 9.99 1.42 3.54
C GLU A 203 11.21 0.77 2.89
N ASN A 204 11.26 0.82 1.57
CA ASN A 204 12.44 0.41 0.83
C ASN A 204 12.70 1.38 -0.34
N ARG A 205 13.61 1.01 -1.25
CA ARG A 205 13.97 1.86 -2.39
C ARG A 205 12.85 1.97 -3.43
N ASP A 206 11.93 1.02 -3.47
CA ASP A 206 10.88 0.92 -4.50
C ASP A 206 9.57 1.57 -4.04
N CYS A 207 9.23 1.46 -2.75
CA CYS A 207 7.97 1.94 -2.19
C CYS A 207 8.07 2.21 -0.68
N GLY A 208 7.26 3.16 -0.21
CA GLY A 208 6.98 3.38 1.20
C GLY A 208 5.49 3.17 1.46
N VAL A 209 5.16 2.41 2.50
CA VAL A 209 3.79 2.20 2.98
C VAL A 209 3.74 2.71 4.41
N TYR A 210 2.93 3.73 4.62
CA TYR A 210 2.79 4.43 5.89
C TYR A 210 1.32 4.44 6.32
N ARG A 211 1.06 4.24 7.61
CA ARG A 211 -0.26 4.48 8.20
C ARG A 211 -0.24 5.82 8.94
N LEU A 212 -0.94 6.79 8.39
CA LEU A 212 -1.04 8.13 8.95
C LEU A 212 -2.18 8.19 9.98
N CYS A 213 -1.87 8.69 11.17
CA CYS A 213 -2.82 8.98 12.24
C CYS A 213 -2.88 10.49 12.44
N ILE A 214 -3.96 11.10 11.96
CA ILE A 214 -4.14 12.55 11.93
C ILE A 214 -5.32 12.90 12.83
N PRO A 215 -5.19 13.90 13.74
CA PRO A 215 -6.30 14.34 14.57
C PRO A 215 -7.49 14.82 13.72
N PRO A 216 -8.74 14.70 14.21
CA PRO A 216 -9.91 15.25 13.53
C PRO A 216 -9.73 16.72 13.16
N GLY A 217 -10.08 17.09 11.92
CA GLY A 217 -9.87 18.44 11.39
C GLY A 217 -8.41 18.79 11.04
N GLY A 218 -7.48 17.85 11.20
CA GLY A 218 -6.12 17.97 10.68
C GLY A 218 -6.09 17.91 9.15
N ALA A 219 -5.03 18.47 8.57
CA ALA A 219 -4.81 18.48 7.13
C ALA A 219 -3.45 17.85 6.80
N ILE A 220 -3.41 17.10 5.72
CA ILE A 220 -2.16 16.69 5.09
C ILE A 220 -1.84 17.74 4.04
N PRO A 221 -0.77 18.52 4.19
CA PRO A 221 -0.34 19.38 3.10
C PRO A 221 0.16 18.51 1.95
N PRO A 222 0.05 18.98 0.70
CA PRO A 222 0.66 18.33 -0.44
C PRO A 222 2.16 18.29 -0.21
N HIS A 223 2.66 17.16 0.28
CA HIS A 223 4.07 16.88 0.38
C HIS A 223 4.41 15.94 -0.77
N MET A 224 5.53 16.21 -1.43
CA MET A 224 5.98 15.47 -2.59
C MET A 224 7.27 14.75 -2.20
N HIS A 225 7.22 13.44 -2.00
CA HIS A 225 8.40 12.60 -1.97
C HIS A 225 8.99 12.62 -3.37
N GLY A 226 10.07 13.38 -3.57
CA GLY A 226 10.72 13.55 -4.88
C GLY A 226 11.36 12.27 -5.47
N THR A 227 11.07 11.10 -4.93
CA THR A 227 11.63 9.80 -5.37
C THR A 227 10.62 8.65 -5.32
N LEU A 228 9.54 8.77 -4.55
CA LEU A 228 8.50 7.75 -4.39
C LEU A 228 7.15 8.37 -4.72
N GLY A 229 6.32 7.68 -5.52
CA GLY A 229 4.93 8.06 -5.70
C GLY A 229 4.20 7.97 -4.36
N GLU A 230 3.41 8.98 -4.03
CA GLU A 230 2.57 8.99 -2.83
C GLU A 230 1.13 8.73 -3.20
N ALA A 231 0.47 7.91 -2.40
CA ALA A 231 -0.97 7.77 -2.41
C ALA A 231 -1.45 7.68 -0.96
N GLU A 232 -2.66 8.18 -0.74
CA GLU A 232 -3.24 8.26 0.60
C GLU A 232 -4.58 7.52 0.66
N LEU A 233 -4.72 6.64 1.65
CA LEU A 233 -5.98 6.00 1.99
C LEU A 233 -6.52 6.60 3.27
N VAL A 234 -7.64 7.32 3.16
CA VAL A 234 -8.35 7.87 4.32
C VAL A 234 -9.28 6.81 4.90
N MET A 235 -8.98 6.35 6.11
CA MET A 235 -9.75 5.33 6.81
C MET A 235 -10.58 5.87 7.98
N SER A 236 -10.56 7.18 8.23
CA SER A 236 -11.21 7.80 9.38
C SER A 236 -12.14 8.93 8.94
N ASP A 237 -13.26 9.06 9.63
CA ASP A 237 -14.23 10.13 9.36
C ASP A 237 -13.67 11.50 9.76
N GLY A 238 -14.02 12.55 9.00
CA GLY A 238 -13.68 13.94 9.33
C GLY A 238 -12.28 14.39 8.90
N LEU A 239 -11.57 13.61 8.09
CA LEU A 239 -10.38 14.06 7.37
C LEU A 239 -10.77 14.80 6.08
N LEU A 240 -10.25 16.01 5.90
CA LEU A 240 -10.41 16.78 4.67
C LEU A 240 -9.19 16.53 3.79
N LEU A 241 -9.36 15.77 2.70
CA LEU A 241 -8.39 15.69 1.61
C LEU A 241 -8.41 17.04 0.86
N GLN A 242 -7.26 17.70 0.74
CA GLN A 242 -7.13 18.85 -0.15
C GLN A 242 -6.73 18.34 -1.54
N GLY A 243 -7.58 18.63 -2.53
CA GLY A 243 -7.28 18.49 -3.96
C GLY A 243 -6.55 19.69 -4.52
#